data_AF-A0A920U4K8-F1
#
_entry.id   AF-A0A920U4K8-F1
#
_cell.length_a   1.000
_cell.length_b   1.000
_cell.length_c   1.000
_cell.angle_alpha   90.00
_cell.angle_beta   90.00
_cell.angle_gamma   90.00
#
_symmetry.space_group_name_H-M   'P 1'
#
loop_
_entity.id
_entity.type
_entity.pdbx_description
1 polymer ?
#
loop_
_entity_poly.entity_id
_entity_poly.type
_entity_poly.pdbx_seq_one_letter_code
_entity_poly.pdbx_strand_id
1 'polypeptide(L)' 'MAKFQPGDQVRIRVGVPPTHFRTPEYVQGKHGQIETSWGPFPNPEGLAYGGDGLPAQPLVPSQVCPD' A
#
# COMPACT_ATOMS: atom_id res chain seq x y z
N MET A 1 -3.94 -2.08 -15.63
CA MET A 1 -4.75 -0.96 -15.14
C MET A 1 -4.46 -0.79 -13.66
N ALA A 2 -4.16 0.44 -13.20
CA ALA A 2 -4.01 0.70 -11.76
C ALA A 2 -5.37 0.53 -11.08
N LYS A 3 -5.42 -0.25 -10.01
CA LYS A 3 -6.66 -0.63 -9.30
C LYS A 3 -7.28 0.54 -8.51
N PHE A 4 -6.56 1.64 -8.35
CA PHE A 4 -6.94 2.83 -7.59
C PHE A 4 -6.46 4.10 -8.31
N GLN A 5 -7.24 5.17 -8.22
CA GLN A 5 -6.95 6.49 -8.78
C GLN A 5 -6.84 7.55 -7.68
N PRO A 6 -6.09 8.64 -7.91
CA PRO A 6 -6.12 9.80 -7.03
C PRO A 6 -7.56 10.29 -6.80
N GLY A 7 -7.92 10.49 -5.54
CA GLY A 7 -9.27 10.87 -5.13
C GLY A 7 -10.17 9.71 -4.69
N ASP A 8 -9.80 8.45 -4.96
CA ASP A 8 -10.58 7.29 -4.53
C ASP A 8 -10.61 7.16 -3.00
N GLN A 9 -11.80 6.88 -2.45
CA GLN A 9 -11.94 6.46 -1.06
C GLN A 9 -11.58 4.99 -0.92
N VAL A 10 -10.66 4.70 -0.01
CA VAL A 10 -10.19 3.34 0.26
C VAL A 10 -10.25 3.04 1.75
N ARG A 11 -10.34 1.75 2.06
CA ARG A 11 -10.19 1.24 3.42
C ARG A 11 -8.92 0.42 3.51
N ILE A 12 -8.06 0.76 4.46
CA ILE A 12 -6.79 0.06 4.66
C ILE A 12 -7.09 -1.31 5.26
N ARG A 13 -6.59 -2.36 4.61
CA ARG A 13 -6.78 -3.75 5.06
C ARG A 13 -6.11 -3.95 6.42
N VAL A 14 -6.83 -4.63 7.31
CA VAL A 14 -6.28 -5.12 8.58
C VAL A 14 -5.56 -6.44 8.33
N GLY A 15 -4.34 -6.57 8.82
CA GLY A 15 -3.54 -7.78 8.61
C GLY A 15 -2.20 -7.74 9.33
N VAL A 16 -1.78 -8.93 9.78
CA VAL A 16 -0.48 -9.21 10.40
C VAL A 16 0.09 -10.45 9.73
N PRO A 17 0.59 -10.34 8.49
CA PRO A 17 1.28 -11.44 7.85
C PRO A 17 2.57 -11.79 8.63
N PRO A 18 3.04 -13.05 8.58
CA PRO A 18 4.25 -13.48 9.28
C PRO A 18 5.54 -12.90 8.67
N THR A 19 5.46 -12.27 7.50
CA THR A 19 6.58 -11.66 6.78
C THR A 19 6.58 -10.15 6.93
N HIS A 20 7.70 -9.52 6.57
CA HIS A 20 7.79 -8.06 6.50
C HIS A 20 6.64 -7.47 5.68
N PHE A 21 5.99 -6.43 6.20
CA PHE A 21 4.94 -5.68 5.52
C PHE A 21 5.02 -4.21 5.91
N ARG A 22 4.52 -3.31 5.05
CA ARG A 22 4.70 -1.86 5.18
C ARG A 22 3.41 -1.11 5.58
N THR A 23 2.47 -1.79 6.23
CA THR A 23 1.21 -1.19 6.69
C THR A 23 1.21 -1.11 8.22
N PRO A 24 1.65 0.01 8.82
CA PRO A 24 1.67 0.18 10.26
C PRO A 24 0.29 -0.05 10.90
N GLU A 25 0.27 -0.59 12.11
CA GLU A 25 -0.98 -0.92 12.82
C GLU A 25 -1.92 0.28 12.99
N TYR A 26 -1.37 1.49 13.23
CA TYR A 26 -2.16 2.69 13.46
C TYR A 26 -2.98 3.18 12.24
N VAL A 27 -2.66 2.73 11.03
CA VAL A 27 -3.45 3.02 9.82
C VAL A 27 -4.41 1.89 9.44
N GLN A 28 -4.27 0.71 10.03
CA GLN A 28 -5.09 -0.45 9.66
C GLN A 28 -6.57 -0.21 9.99
N GLY A 29 -7.46 -0.61 9.08
CA GLY A 29 -8.90 -0.50 9.26
C GLY A 29 -9.47 0.90 9.05
N LYS A 30 -8.64 1.95 9.00
CA LYS A 30 -9.03 3.33 8.76
C LYS A 30 -9.41 3.57 7.30
N HIS A 31 -10.24 4.60 7.09
CA HIS A 31 -10.57 5.12 5.77
C HIS A 31 -9.58 6.20 5.39
N GLY A 32 -9.22 6.23 4.12
CA GLY A 32 -8.37 7.26 3.57
C GLY A 32 -8.72 7.56 2.13
N GLN A 33 -8.13 8.62 1.61
CA GLN A 33 -8.22 9.00 0.22
C GLN A 33 -6.86 8.81 -0.44
N ILE A 34 -6.87 8.26 -1.66
CA ILE A 34 -5.64 8.18 -2.45
C ILE A 34 -5.20 9.60 -2.83
N GLU A 35 -4.02 10.01 -2.39
CA GLU A 35 -3.48 11.33 -2.75
C GLU A 35 -2.95 11.34 -4.18
N THR A 36 -2.26 10.27 -4.57
CA THR A 36 -1.59 10.18 -5.86
C THR A 36 -1.30 8.73 -6.22
N SER A 37 -0.96 8.46 -7.48
CA SER A 37 -0.52 7.15 -7.95
C SER A 37 0.86 7.30 -8.57
N TRP A 38 1.90 6.85 -7.88
CA TRP A 38 3.30 7.05 -8.33
C TRP A 38 3.77 6.01 -9.36
N GLY A 39 2.90 5.10 -9.80
CA GLY A 39 3.24 4.04 -10.75
C GLY A 39 3.84 2.79 -10.09
N PRO A 40 4.30 1.81 -10.88
CA PRO A 40 4.76 0.52 -10.37
C PRO A 40 6.17 0.61 -9.75
N PHE A 41 6.29 0.17 -8.50
CA PHE A 41 7.57 -0.02 -7.80
C PHE A 41 7.79 -1.51 -7.53
N PRO A 42 9.05 -1.99 -7.49
CA PRO A 42 9.35 -3.36 -7.08
C PRO A 42 8.77 -3.64 -5.69
N ASN A 43 8.23 -4.84 -5.48
CA ASN A 43 7.67 -5.22 -4.19
C ASN A 43 8.77 -5.17 -3.11
N PRO A 44 8.67 -4.25 -2.13
CA PRO A 44 9.68 -4.11 -1.09
C PRO A 44 9.82 -5.36 -0.22
N GLU A 45 8.78 -6.18 -0.13
CA GLU A 45 8.77 -7.43 0.63
C GLU A 45 9.64 -8.49 -0.08
N GLY A 46 9.60 -8.56 -1.41
CA GLY A 46 10.48 -9.43 -2.19
C GLY A 46 11.94 -9.00 -2.12
N LEU A 47 12.20 -7.69 -2.23
CA LEU A 47 13.55 -7.13 -2.08
C LEU A 47 14.13 -7.37 -0.67
N ALA A 48 13.30 -7.34 0.37
CA ALA A 48 13.75 -7.53 1.76
C ALA A 48 14.32 -8.94 2.02
N TYR A 49 13.93 -9.94 1.22
CA TYR A 49 14.40 -11.32 1.35
C TYR A 49 15.31 -11.76 0.18
N GLY A 50 15.89 -10.81 -0.57
CA GLY A 50 16.84 -11.10 -1.65
C GLY A 50 16.21 -11.57 -2.97
N GLY A 51 14.89 -11.43 -3.13
CA GLY A 51 14.19 -11.64 -4.39
C GLY A 51 14.31 -10.45 -5.35
N ASP A 52 13.84 -10.61 -6.58
CA ASP A 52 13.89 -9.60 -7.64
C ASP A 52 12.84 -8.48 -7.49
N GLY A 53 11.90 -8.63 -6.54
CA GLY A 53 10.83 -7.65 -6.28
C GLY A 53 9.79 -7.59 -7.40
N LEU A 54 9.67 -8.64 -8.23
CA LEU A 54 8.72 -8.69 -9.34
C LEU A 54 7.51 -9.60 -9.02
N PRO A 55 6.33 -9.32 -9.60
CA PRO A 55 6.01 -8.18 -10.48
C PRO A 55 5.92 -6.87 -9.68
N ALA A 56 6.31 -5.76 -10.32
CA ALA A 56 6.22 -4.44 -9.72
C ALA A 56 4.75 -4.09 -9.41
N GLN A 57 4.52 -3.56 -8.21
CA GLN A 57 3.19 -3.20 -7.70
C GLN A 57 3.02 -1.68 -7.69
N PRO A 58 1.86 -1.14 -8.10
CA PRO A 58 1.59 0.29 -8.01
C PRO A 58 1.74 0.80 -6.57
N LEU A 59 2.59 1.81 -6.36
CA LEU A 59 2.69 2.49 -5.07
C LEU A 59 1.66 3.62 -5.02
N VAL A 60 0.79 3.54 -4.01
CA VAL A 60 -0.37 4.42 -3.88
C VAL A 60 -0.39 4.99 -2.44
N PRO A 61 0.08 6.23 -2.23
CA PRO A 61 -0.02 6.91 -0.94
C PRO A 61 -1.48 7.27 -0.65
N SER A 62 -1.87 7.10 0.61
CA SER A 62 -3.20 7.46 1.09
C SER A 62 -3.10 8.37 2.31
N GLN A 63 -3.85 9.47 2.31
CA GLN A 63 -4.11 10.26 3.50
C GLN A 63 -5.21 9.60 4.32
N VAL A 64 -4.92 9.34 5.59
CA VAL A 64 -5.93 8.86 6.55
C VAL A 64 -6.82 10.03 6.93
N CYS A 65 -8.14 9.88 6.79
CA CYS A 65 -9.07 10.90 7.28
C CYS A 65 -8.98 10.97 8.82
N PRO A 66 -8.87 12.17 9.41
CA PRO A 66 -9.03 12.32 10.86
C PRO A 66 -10.47 11.93 11.24
N ASP A 67 -10.60 11.17 12.33
CA ASP A 67 -11.89 10.72 12.89
C ASP A 67 -12.76 11.89 13.38
#